data_AF-A0A1I0ZKY8-F1
#
_entry.id   AF-A0A1I0ZKY8-F1
#
_cell.length_a   1.000
_cell.length_b   1.000
_cell.length_c   1.000
_cell.angle_alpha   90.00
_cell.angle_beta   90.00
_cell.angle_gamma   90.00
#
_symmetry.space_group_name_H-M   'P 1'
#
loop_
_entity.id
_entity.type
_entity.pdbx_description
1 polymer ?
#
loop_
_entity_poly.entity_id
_entity_poly.type
_entity_poly.pdbx_seq_one_letter_code
_entity_poly.pdbx_strand_id
1 'polypeptide(L)'
;MNNIKLKILNFKCNDEDYLINKAIYGDKQSFSELIKKHKGYLYRTAYSYVKNEDYALEILQECTYRALLNIGKLKNSNYFKTWITRIIINCSIDFINKDSKVVQFNDEVVTNYEEAYLEEKLDLYNAMIC
;
A
#
# COMPACT_ATOMS: atom_id res chain seq x y z
N MET A 1 2.59 -44.26 26.19
CA MET A 1 1.78 -43.95 24.99
C MET A 1 1.61 -42.43 24.75
N ASN A 2 2.48 -41.55 25.25
CA ASN A 2 2.36 -40.08 25.04
C ASN A 2 3.74 -39.39 25.04
N ASN A 3 4.56 -39.66 24.02
CA ASN A 3 5.73 -38.83 23.70
C ASN A 3 5.99 -38.70 22.19
N ILE A 4 5.29 -39.50 21.36
CA ILE A 4 5.39 -39.42 19.89
C ILE A 4 4.46 -38.32 19.36
N LYS A 5 3.25 -38.13 19.94
CA LYS A 5 2.33 -37.05 19.57
C LYS A 5 2.86 -35.63 19.86
N LEU A 6 3.73 -35.48 20.86
CA LEU A 6 4.36 -34.20 21.21
C LEU A 6 5.54 -33.83 20.28
N LYS A 7 6.19 -34.80 19.64
CA LYS A 7 7.22 -34.53 18.62
C LYS A 7 6.62 -34.10 17.27
N ILE A 8 5.37 -34.48 16.98
CA ILE A 8 4.67 -34.11 15.74
C ILE A 8 4.19 -32.63 15.79
N LEU A 9 4.04 -32.05 16.98
CA LEU A 9 3.65 -30.63 17.14
C LEU A 9 4.78 -29.63 16.83
N ASN A 10 6.01 -30.09 16.58
CA ASN A 10 7.18 -29.24 16.29
C ASN A 10 7.80 -29.47 14.90
N PHE A 11 7.02 -30.01 13.94
CA PHE A 11 7.40 -29.98 12.52
C PHE A 11 6.66 -28.84 11.79
N LYS A 12 6.90 -27.59 12.22
CA LYS A 12 6.52 -26.38 11.45
C LYS A 12 7.54 -26.15 10.34
N CYS A 13 7.67 -27.11 9.43
CA CYS A 13 8.48 -26.94 8.23
C CYS A 13 7.83 -27.77 7.14
N ASN A 14 7.16 -27.09 6.19
CA ASN A 14 7.39 -27.33 4.76
C ASN A 14 6.48 -26.46 3.89
N ASP A 15 5.24 -26.14 4.27
CA ASP A 15 4.30 -25.53 3.29
C ASP A 15 4.61 -24.06 2.97
N GLU A 16 4.83 -23.20 3.96
CA GLU A 16 5.10 -21.78 3.70
C GLU A 16 6.49 -21.55 3.11
N ASP A 17 7.51 -22.21 3.65
CA ASP A 17 8.87 -22.13 3.09
C ASP A 17 8.91 -22.66 1.65
N TYR A 18 8.15 -23.70 1.33
CA TYR A 18 8.02 -24.22 -0.03
C TYR A 18 7.38 -23.17 -0.97
N LEU A 19 6.30 -22.53 -0.53
CA LEU A 19 5.67 -21.44 -1.30
C LEU A 19 6.62 -20.26 -1.49
N ILE A 20 7.39 -19.90 -0.47
CA ILE A 20 8.38 -18.80 -0.56
C ILE A 20 9.45 -19.14 -1.59
N ASN A 21 10.02 -20.34 -1.54
CA ASN A 21 11.03 -20.76 -2.51
C ASN A 21 10.47 -20.76 -3.93
N LYS A 22 9.27 -21.32 -4.15
CA LYS A 22 8.60 -21.26 -5.46
C LYS A 22 8.39 -19.83 -5.96
N ALA A 23 7.94 -18.94 -5.08
CA ALA A 23 7.73 -17.54 -5.41
C ALA A 23 9.06 -16.83 -5.77
N ILE A 24 10.17 -17.15 -5.08
CA ILE A 24 11.51 -16.64 -5.41
C ILE A 24 11.92 -17.06 -6.83
N TYR A 25 11.58 -18.29 -7.25
CA TYR A 25 11.80 -18.78 -8.62
C TYR A 25 10.78 -18.30 -9.65
N GLY A 26 9.88 -17.37 -9.28
CA GLY A 26 8.96 -16.70 -10.20
C GLY A 26 7.56 -17.32 -10.29
N ASP A 27 7.22 -18.29 -9.43
CA ASP A 27 5.86 -18.82 -9.40
C ASP A 27 4.88 -17.80 -8.80
N LYS A 28 4.10 -17.19 -9.68
CA LYS A 28 3.12 -16.15 -9.33
C LYS A 28 1.98 -16.69 -8.47
N GLN A 29 1.63 -17.98 -8.63
CA GLN A 29 0.58 -18.58 -7.83
C GLN A 29 1.01 -18.72 -6.36
N SER A 30 2.19 -19.28 -6.11
CA SER A 30 2.75 -19.35 -4.76
C SER A 30 2.90 -17.96 -4.13
N PHE A 31 3.34 -16.95 -4.90
CA PHE A 31 3.38 -15.57 -4.41
C PHE A 31 1.99 -15.06 -4.01
N SER A 32 0.96 -15.28 -4.84
CA SER A 32 -0.41 -14.88 -4.52
C SER A 32 -0.93 -15.51 -3.22
N GLU A 33 -0.65 -16.79 -3.01
CA GLU A 33 -1.02 -17.49 -1.78
C GLU A 33 -0.31 -16.92 -0.55
N LEU A 34 0.98 -16.60 -0.66
CA LEU A 34 1.72 -15.92 0.41
C LEU A 34 1.11 -14.55 0.74
N ILE A 35 0.83 -13.73 -0.28
CA ILE A 35 0.22 -12.41 -0.07
C ILE A 35 -1.15 -12.54 0.58
N LYS A 36 -2.00 -13.48 0.13
CA LYS A 36 -3.30 -13.75 0.76
C LYS A 36 -3.15 -14.09 2.24
N LYS A 37 -2.17 -14.93 2.59
CA LYS A 37 -1.88 -15.32 3.98
C LYS A 37 -1.45 -14.14 4.85
N HIS A 38 -0.65 -13.22 4.31
CA HIS A 38 -0.11 -12.07 5.04
C HIS A 38 -0.96 -10.79 4.90
N LYS A 39 -1.99 -10.79 4.04
CA LYS A 39 -2.84 -9.62 3.70
C LYS A 39 -3.33 -8.87 4.93
N GLY A 40 -3.92 -9.58 5.90
CA GLY A 40 -4.47 -8.96 7.10
C GLY A 40 -3.41 -8.31 8.00
N TYR A 41 -2.20 -8.88 8.07
CA TYR A 41 -1.09 -8.28 8.81
C TYR A 41 -0.59 -7.02 8.09
N LEU A 42 -0.34 -7.10 6.79
CA LEU A 42 0.14 -5.97 5.99
C LEU A 42 -0.86 -4.81 5.99
N TYR A 43 -2.16 -5.10 5.85
CA TYR A 43 -3.22 -4.11 5.94
C TYR A 43 -3.20 -3.38 7.28
N ARG A 44 -3.17 -4.11 8.41
CA ARG A 44 -3.12 -3.49 9.75
C ARG A 44 -1.87 -2.64 9.94
N THR A 45 -0.74 -3.07 9.39
CA THR A 45 0.50 -2.28 9.39
C THR A 45 0.32 -1.01 8.57
N ALA A 46 -0.19 -1.05 7.35
CA ALA A 46 -0.44 0.17 6.57
C ALA A 46 -1.42 1.11 7.29
N TYR A 47 -2.54 0.58 7.78
CA TYR A 47 -3.56 1.33 8.51
C TYR A 47 -3.01 1.99 9.78
N SER A 48 -2.04 1.39 10.47
CA SER A 48 -1.44 2.03 11.64
C SER A 48 -0.69 3.33 11.31
N TYR A 49 -0.23 3.50 10.06
CA TYR A 49 0.45 4.72 9.60
C TYR A 49 -0.54 5.77 9.11
N VAL A 50 -1.56 5.40 8.33
CA VAL A 50 -2.43 6.36 7.64
C VAL A 50 -3.80 6.58 8.29
N LYS A 51 -4.26 5.66 9.15
CA LYS A 51 -5.57 5.73 9.84
C LYS A 51 -6.78 5.97 8.90
N ASN A 52 -6.64 5.56 7.65
CA ASN A 52 -7.66 5.64 6.61
C ASN A 52 -7.68 4.30 5.85
N GLU A 53 -8.87 3.76 5.59
CA GLU A 53 -9.02 2.43 4.98
C GLU A 53 -8.61 2.41 3.50
N ASP A 54 -9.04 3.40 2.72
CA ASP A 54 -8.75 3.50 1.29
C ASP A 54 -7.25 3.67 1.04
N TYR A 55 -6.60 4.55 1.79
CA TYR A 55 -5.15 4.75 1.71
C TYR A 55 -4.37 3.51 2.16
N ALA A 56 -4.86 2.80 3.18
CA ALA A 56 -4.24 1.55 3.60
C ALA A 56 -4.34 0.46 2.52
N LEU A 57 -5.45 0.42 1.77
CA LEU A 57 -5.63 -0.49 0.64
C LEU A 57 -4.71 -0.12 -0.53
N GLU A 58 -4.55 1.17 -0.84
CA GLU A 58 -3.63 1.63 -1.89
C GLU A 58 -2.17 1.27 -1.55
N ILE A 59 -1.74 1.53 -0.32
CA ILE A 59 -0.41 1.16 0.17
C ILE A 59 -0.19 -0.36 0.10
N LEU A 60 -1.20 -1.15 0.46
CA LEU A 60 -1.14 -2.62 0.38
C LEU A 60 -0.97 -3.11 -1.06
N GLN A 61 -1.67 -2.49 -2.02
CA GLN A 61 -1.53 -2.81 -3.44
C GLN A 61 -0.12 -2.48 -3.95
N GLU A 62 0.38 -1.28 -3.65
CA GLU A 62 1.74 -0.85 -4.02
C GLU A 62 2.81 -1.75 -3.40
N CYS A 63 2.66 -2.12 -2.13
CA CYS A 63 3.54 -3.07 -1.47
C CYS A 63 3.52 -4.45 -2.16
N THR A 64 2.33 -4.94 -2.53
CA THR A 64 2.17 -6.22 -3.23
C THR A 64 2.88 -6.18 -4.58
N TYR A 65 2.73 -5.09 -5.33
CA TYR A 65 3.40 -4.89 -6.60
C TYR A 65 4.92 -4.85 -6.46
N ARG A 66 5.45 -4.03 -5.54
CA ARG A 66 6.90 -3.96 -5.27
C ARG A 66 7.47 -5.29 -4.78
N ALA A 67 6.73 -6.02 -3.94
CA ALA A 67 7.12 -7.33 -3.47
C ALA A 67 7.18 -8.34 -4.63
N LEU A 68 6.21 -8.35 -5.54
CA LEU A 68 6.22 -9.22 -6.72
C LEU A 68 7.46 -8.99 -7.58
N LEU A 69 7.84 -7.73 -7.82
CA LEU A 69 9.02 -7.38 -8.62
C LEU A 69 10.35 -7.75 -7.95
N ASN A 70 10.38 -7.85 -6.62
CA ASN A 70 11.63 -7.99 -5.85
C ASN A 70 11.75 -9.33 -5.11
N ILE A 71 10.74 -10.20 -5.14
CA ILE A 71 10.75 -11.47 -4.40
C ILE A 71 11.95 -12.35 -4.78
N GLY A 72 12.38 -12.34 -6.04
CA GLY A 72 13.57 -13.07 -6.50
C GLY A 72 14.88 -12.61 -5.86
N LYS A 73 14.92 -11.45 -5.21
CA LYS A 73 16.10 -10.95 -4.46
C LYS A 73 16.16 -11.47 -3.02
N LEU A 74 15.10 -12.14 -2.53
CA LEU A 74 15.07 -12.72 -1.19
C LEU A 74 15.95 -13.96 -1.14
N LYS A 75 17.08 -13.87 -0.44
CA LYS A 75 18.08 -14.97 -0.39
C LYS A 75 17.72 -16.11 0.57
N ASN A 76 16.86 -15.86 1.54
CA ASN A 76 16.53 -16.83 2.58
C ASN A 76 15.05 -16.68 2.98
N SER A 77 14.31 -17.78 2.89
CA SER A 77 12.87 -17.82 3.12
C SER A 77 12.48 -17.43 4.55
N ASN A 78 13.33 -17.70 5.54
CA ASN A 78 13.09 -17.35 6.95
C ASN A 78 12.92 -15.85 7.17
N TYR A 79 13.45 -15.00 6.27
CA TYR A 79 13.33 -13.56 6.36
C TYR A 79 12.16 -12.98 5.58
N PHE A 80 11.31 -13.79 4.93
CA PHE A 80 10.20 -13.31 4.11
C PHE A 80 9.33 -12.31 4.86
N LYS A 81 8.92 -12.62 6.10
CA LYS A 81 8.09 -11.74 6.91
C LYS A 81 8.77 -10.40 7.18
N THR A 82 10.01 -10.41 7.66
CA THR A 82 10.78 -9.18 7.92
C THR A 82 10.98 -8.35 6.64
N TRP A 83 11.27 -9.03 5.53
CA TRP A 83 11.47 -8.41 4.23
C TRP A 83 10.20 -7.70 3.73
N ILE A 84 9.05 -8.38 3.75
CA ILE A 84 7.79 -7.78 3.29
C ILE A 84 7.28 -6.69 4.24
N THR A 85 7.52 -6.83 5.55
CA THR A 85 7.25 -5.77 6.54
C THR A 85 8.03 -4.50 6.21
N ARG A 86 9.28 -4.61 5.78
CA ARG A 86 10.07 -3.44 5.38
C ARG A 86 9.53 -2.78 4.11
N ILE A 87 9.03 -3.56 3.16
CA ILE A 87 8.40 -3.02 1.95
C ILE A 87 7.14 -2.23 2.31
N ILE A 88 6.22 -2.78 3.11
CA ILE A 88 4.97 -2.08 3.47
C ILE A 88 5.24 -0.79 4.25
N ILE A 89 6.21 -0.79 5.17
CA ILE A 89 6.60 0.41 5.92
C ILE A 89 7.12 1.49 4.97
N ASN A 90 8.00 1.12 4.03
CA ASN A 90 8.51 2.07 3.05
C ASN A 90 7.40 2.62 2.15
N CYS A 91 6.46 1.78 1.72
CA CYS A 91 5.30 2.23 0.94
C CYS A 91 4.43 3.21 1.72
N SER A 92 4.19 2.95 3.01
CA SER A 92 3.43 3.88 3.88
C SER A 92 4.12 5.23 4.00
N ILE A 93 5.44 5.24 4.22
CA ILE A 93 6.22 6.49 4.34
C ILE A 93 6.23 7.24 3.01
N ASP A 94 6.44 6.54 1.89
CA ASP A 94 6.38 7.15 0.54
C ASP A 94 5.03 7.77 0.26
N PHE A 95 3.93 7.10 0.65
CA PHE A 95 2.57 7.60 0.49
C PHE A 95 2.37 8.91 1.26
N ILE A 96 2.70 8.95 2.55
CA ILE A 96 2.58 10.14 3.40
C ILE A 96 3.43 11.31 2.86
N ASN A 97 4.65 11.02 2.40
CA ASN A 97 5.54 12.03 1.83
C ASN A 97 5.06 12.57 0.47
N LYS A 98 4.25 11.81 -0.27
CA LYS A 98 3.63 12.27 -1.52
C LYS A 98 2.39 13.08 -1.22
N ASP A 99 1.52 12.59 -0.34
CA ASP A 99 0.28 13.27 0.06
C ASP A 99 0.56 14.66 0.64
N SER A 100 1.57 14.78 1.52
CA SER A 100 2.01 16.08 2.05
C SER A 100 2.56 17.07 1.01
N LYS A 101 2.90 16.61 -0.20
CA LYS A 101 3.38 17.45 -1.31
C LYS A 101 2.29 17.79 -2.32
N VAL A 102 1.13 17.12 -2.27
CA VAL A 102 0.00 17.42 -3.13
C VAL A 102 -0.79 18.53 -2.46
N VAL A 103 -0.75 19.73 -3.04
CA VAL A 103 -1.73 20.78 -2.72
C VAL A 103 -3.09 20.21 -3.10
N GLN A 104 -3.94 19.91 -2.10
CA GLN A 104 -5.32 19.56 -2.36
C GLN A 104 -5.97 20.75 -3.06
N PHE A 105 -6.43 20.54 -4.29
CA PHE A 105 -7.36 21.47 -4.91
C PHE A 105 -8.67 21.34 -4.14
N ASN A 106 -8.92 22.25 -3.20
CA ASN A 106 -10.24 22.38 -2.60
C ASN A 106 -11.20 22.89 -3.70
N ASP A 107 -12.34 22.23 -3.87
CA ASP A 107 -13.39 22.69 -4.79
C ASP A 107 -13.93 24.09 -4.42
N GLU A 108 -13.67 24.56 -3.19
CA GLU A 108 -13.98 25.92 -2.71
C GLU A 108 -13.23 27.03 -3.46
N VAL A 109 -12.14 26.72 -4.18
CA VAL A 109 -11.40 27.74 -4.94
C VAL A 109 -12.15 28.13 -6.22
N VAL A 110 -13.07 27.28 -6.72
CA VAL A 110 -13.78 27.52 -7.98
C VAL A 110 -14.78 28.69 -7.86
N THR A 111 -15.43 28.88 -6.71
CA THR A 111 -16.41 29.97 -6.53
C THR A 111 -15.76 31.36 -6.58
N ASN A 112 -14.53 31.51 -6.06
CA ASN A 112 -13.80 32.78 -6.11
C ASN A 112 -13.44 33.20 -7.55
N TYR A 113 -13.17 32.23 -8.44
CA TYR A 113 -12.86 32.55 -9.84
C TYR A 113 -14.10 32.98 -10.61
N GLU A 114 -15.25 32.37 -10.35
CA GLU A 114 -16.51 32.78 -10.99
C GLU A 114 -16.99 34.15 -10.50
N GLU A 115 -16.89 34.43 -9.19
CA GLU A 115 -17.24 35.75 -8.64
C GLU A 115 -16.31 36.86 -9.17
N ALA A 116 -15.00 36.65 -9.18
CA ALA A 116 -14.05 37.62 -9.74
C ALA A 116 -14.26 37.87 -11.24
N TYR A 117 -14.60 36.82 -12.02
CA TYR A 117 -14.88 36.94 -13.45
C TYR A 117 -16.19 37.68 -13.73
N LEU A 118 -17.21 37.50 -12.88
CA LEU A 118 -18.48 38.23 -12.98
C LEU A 118 -18.30 39.70 -12.62
N GLU A 119 -17.49 40.01 -11.61
CA GLU A 119 -17.20 41.38 -11.16
C GLU A 119 -16.43 42.17 -12.24
N GLU A 120 -15.39 41.58 -12.83
CA GLU A 120 -14.62 42.19 -13.91
C GLU A 120 -15.47 42.41 -15.17
N LYS A 121 -16.41 41.49 -15.46
CA LYS A 121 -17.37 41.63 -16.56
C LYS A 121 -18.41 42.71 -16.30
N LEU A 122 -18.84 42.90 -15.06
CA LEU A 122 -19.79 43.94 -14.67
C LEU A 122 -19.17 45.33 -14.80
N ASP A 123 -17.92 45.49 -14.38
CA ASP A 123 -17.16 46.73 -14.55
C ASP A 123 -16.98 47.10 -16.03
N LEU A 124 -16.72 46.12 -16.88
CA LEU A 124 -16.61 46.34 -18.33
C LEU A 124 -17.95 46.77 -18.95
N TYR A 125 -19.06 46.17 -18.51
CA TYR A 125 -20.40 46.51 -18.99
C TYR A 125 -20.82 47.91 -18.53
N ASN A 126 -20.53 48.27 -17.29
CA ASN A 126 -20.75 49.62 -16.75
C ASN A 126 -19.92 50.68 -17.48
N ALA A 127 -18.70 50.33 -17.90
CA ALA A 127 -17.85 51.20 -18.71
C ALA A 127 -18.35 51.36 -20.17
N MET A 128 -19.14 50.42 -20.69
CA MET A 128 -19.73 50.49 -22.03
C MET A 128 -21.06 51.25 -22.10
N ILE A 129 -21.76 51.40 -20.97
CA ILE A 129 -23.10 52.01 -20.91
C ILE A 129 -23.07 53.47 -20.42
N CYS A 130 -21.93 53.94 -19.92
CA CYS A 130 -21.65 55.37 -19.70
C CYS A 130 -21.10 56.03 -20.98
#